data_AF-A0A2M8LGU2-F1
#
_entry.id   AF-A0A2M8LGU2-F1
#
_cell.length_a   1.000
_cell.length_b   1.000
_cell.length_c   1.000
_cell.angle_alpha   90.00
_cell.angle_beta   90.00
_cell.angle_gamma   90.00
#
_symmetry.space_group_name_H-M   'P 1'
#
loop_
_entity.id
_entity.type
_entity.pdbx_description
1 polymer ?
#
loop_
_entity_poly.entity_id
_entity_poly.type
_entity_poly.pdbx_seq_one_letter_code
_entity_poly.pdbx_strand_id
1 'polypeptide(L)'
;MTFGSALIIGIHALIAWILIEIFVNRAHSLSRTSYLLWHYFTVIVSFAGLFWIYFFLFGTSASPFAVTMVGMGFVLFFELVVFRFLYSGERWFLNWVDWILPIFLATTTIYVVASLW
;
A
#
# COMPACT_ATOMS: atom_id res chain seq x y z
N MET A 1 1.11 -17.11 -12.91
CA MET A 1 1.97 -16.53 -11.85
C MET A 1 2.56 -17.67 -11.03
N THR A 2 3.86 -17.64 -10.74
CA THR A 2 4.50 -18.66 -9.88
C THR A 2 4.36 -18.27 -8.41
N PHE A 3 4.54 -19.23 -7.51
CA PHE A 3 4.57 -18.96 -6.07
C PHE A 3 5.67 -17.95 -5.68
N GLY A 4 6.86 -18.06 -6.29
CA GLY A 4 7.95 -17.11 -6.08
C GLY A 4 7.58 -15.68 -6.49
N SER A 5 6.93 -15.50 -7.63
CA SER A 5 6.45 -14.16 -8.06
C SER A 5 5.42 -13.58 -7.08
N ALA A 6 4.51 -14.40 -6.55
CA ALA A 6 3.53 -13.96 -5.57
C ALA A 6 4.18 -13.50 -4.25
N LEU A 7 5.20 -14.22 -3.76
CA LEU A 7 5.95 -13.81 -2.57
C LEU A 7 6.69 -12.49 -2.78
N ILE A 8 7.32 -12.30 -3.95
CA ILE A 8 8.01 -11.05 -4.26
C ILE A 8 7.03 -9.88 -4.32
N ILE A 9 5.84 -10.07 -4.92
CA ILE A 9 4.76 -9.06 -4.87
C ILE A 9 4.40 -8.73 -3.42
N GLY A 10 4.24 -9.76 -2.57
CA GLY A 10 3.96 -9.59 -1.14
C GLY A 10 5.04 -8.80 -0.39
N ILE A 11 6.32 -9.02 -0.71
CA ILE A 11 7.44 -8.26 -0.12
C ILE A 11 7.37 -6.78 -0.50
N HIS A 12 7.10 -6.46 -1.77
CA HIS A 12 6.98 -5.06 -2.21
C HIS A 12 5.75 -4.39 -1.58
N ALA A 13 4.63 -5.11 -1.49
CA ALA A 13 3.44 -4.65 -0.78
C ALA A 13 3.71 -4.38 0.72
N LEU A 14 4.47 -5.27 1.39
CA LEU A 14 4.85 -5.09 2.78
C LEU A 14 5.72 -3.85 2.97
N ILE A 15 6.72 -3.65 2.11
CA ILE A 15 7.61 -2.49 2.21
C ILE A 15 6.82 -1.19 1.98
N ALA A 16 5.96 -1.15 0.94
CA ALA A 16 5.09 0.01 0.69
C ALA A 16 4.18 0.29 1.90
N TRP A 17 3.59 -0.74 2.49
CA TRP A 17 2.77 -0.63 3.70
C TRP A 17 3.57 -0.08 4.89
N ILE A 18 4.78 -0.58 5.14
CA ILE A 18 5.67 -0.08 6.21
C ILE A 18 5.98 1.42 6.01
N LEU A 19 6.24 1.87 4.78
CA LEU A 19 6.51 3.28 4.49
C LEU A 19 5.30 4.17 4.84
N ILE A 20 4.09 3.71 4.53
CA ILE A 20 2.84 4.40 4.88
C ILE A 20 2.69 4.47 6.40
N GLU A 21 2.91 3.37 7.11
CA GLU A 21 2.82 3.34 8.57
C GLU A 21 3.85 4.25 9.24
N ILE A 22 5.09 4.29 8.75
CA ILE A 22 6.11 5.23 9.23
C ILE A 22 5.60 6.67 9.10
N PHE A 23 4.98 7.01 7.96
CA PHE A 23 4.39 8.33 7.76
C PHE A 23 3.24 8.59 8.75
N VAL A 24 2.27 7.67 8.86
CA VAL A 24 1.11 7.83 9.74
C VAL A 24 1.53 8.05 11.20
N ASN A 25 2.56 7.33 11.66
CA ASN A 25 3.10 7.45 13.02
C ASN A 25 3.94 8.72 13.26
N ARG A 26 4.32 9.45 12.22
CA ARG A 26 5.09 10.70 12.32
C ARG A 26 4.24 11.95 12.07
N ALA A 27 3.14 11.81 11.35
CA ALA A 27 2.34 12.92 10.84
C ALA A 27 1.27 13.45 11.82
N HIS A 28 1.26 13.02 13.09
CA HIS A 28 0.24 13.39 14.08
C HIS A 28 0.15 14.89 14.41
N SER A 29 1.21 15.66 14.14
CA SER A 29 1.24 17.11 14.37
C SER A 29 0.71 17.94 13.21
N LEU A 30 0.37 17.32 12.08
CA LEU A 30 -0.15 18.03 10.91
C LEU A 30 -1.60 18.45 11.12
N SER A 31 -1.99 19.56 10.48
CA SER A 31 -3.41 19.89 10.32
C SER A 31 -4.10 18.78 9.52
N ARG A 32 -5.40 18.58 9.76
CA ARG A 32 -6.18 17.51 9.11
C ARG A 32 -6.05 17.50 7.59
N THR A 33 -6.18 18.65 6.94
CA THR A 33 -6.05 18.76 5.48
C THR A 33 -4.65 18.40 5.00
N SER A 34 -3.62 18.87 5.70
CA SER A 34 -2.23 18.57 5.37
C SER A 34 -1.93 17.08 5.54
N TYR A 35 -2.39 16.48 6.64
CA TYR A 35 -2.29 15.04 6.88
C TYR A 35 -2.90 14.23 5.74
N LEU A 36 -4.12 14.55 5.30
CA LEU A 36 -4.79 13.82 4.22
C LEU A 36 -4.04 13.90 2.90
N LEU A 37 -3.61 15.10 2.50
CA LEU A 37 -2.86 15.31 1.26
C LEU A 37 -1.55 14.53 1.26
N TRP A 38 -0.79 14.62 2.35
CA TRP A 38 0.47 13.90 2.50
C TRP A 38 0.27 12.38 2.62
N HIS A 39 -0.80 11.93 3.26
CA HIS A 39 -1.12 10.51 3.35
C HIS A 39 -1.38 9.93 1.96
N TYR A 40 -2.26 10.56 1.17
CA TYR A 40 -2.58 10.10 -0.18
C TYR A 40 -1.36 10.13 -1.10
N PHE A 41 -0.55 11.19 -1.00
CA PHE A 41 0.71 11.29 -1.72
C PHE A 41 1.67 10.14 -1.34
N THR A 42 1.87 9.88 -0.05
CA THR A 42 2.72 8.79 0.44
C THR A 42 2.23 7.42 -0.03
N VAL A 43 0.91 7.17 -0.03
CA VAL A 43 0.32 5.92 -0.53
C VAL A 43 0.66 5.75 -2.01
N ILE A 44 0.36 6.75 -2.84
CA ILE A 44 0.62 6.70 -4.28
C ILE A 44 2.11 6.50 -4.55
N VAL A 45 2.99 7.32 -3.96
CA VAL A 45 4.44 7.25 -4.21
C VAL A 45 5.04 5.92 -3.72
N SER A 46 4.61 5.42 -2.57
CA SER A 46 5.13 4.15 -2.03
C SER A 46 4.72 2.98 -2.92
N PHE A 47 3.44 2.86 -3.26
CA PHE A 47 3.00 1.78 -4.14
C PHE A 47 3.54 1.92 -5.56
N ALA A 48 3.55 3.14 -6.12
CA ALA A 48 4.09 3.37 -7.45
C ALA A 48 5.58 3.02 -7.52
N GLY A 49 6.37 3.55 -6.59
CA GLY A 49 7.82 3.32 -6.56
C GLY A 49 8.17 1.85 -6.35
N LEU A 50 7.54 1.18 -5.38
CA LEU A 50 7.85 -0.22 -5.07
C LEU A 50 7.39 -1.16 -6.18
N PHE A 51 6.20 -0.96 -6.76
CA PHE A 51 5.77 -1.81 -7.87
C PHE A 51 6.55 -1.51 -9.15
N TRP A 52 6.95 -0.26 -9.41
CA TRP A 52 7.84 0.05 -10.52
C TRP A 52 9.18 -0.69 -10.40
N ILE A 53 9.79 -0.69 -9.20
CA ILE A 53 11.01 -1.46 -8.92
C ILE A 53 10.77 -2.96 -9.15
N TYR A 54 9.63 -3.50 -8.69
CA TYR A 54 9.27 -4.90 -8.92
C TYR A 54 9.25 -5.25 -10.41
N PHE A 55 8.51 -4.49 -11.22
CA PHE A 55 8.41 -4.75 -12.65
C PHE A 55 9.74 -4.56 -13.37
N PHE A 56 10.52 -3.54 -12.98
CA PHE A 56 11.84 -3.29 -13.54
C PHE A 56 12.85 -4.42 -13.27
N LEU A 57 12.89 -4.95 -12.05
CA LEU A 57 13.89 -5.94 -11.65
C LEU A 57 13.51 -7.38 -12.00
N PHE A 58 12.23 -7.73 -11.87
CA PHE A 58 11.80 -9.12 -11.96
C PHE A 58 11.01 -9.43 -13.23
N GLY A 59 10.35 -8.43 -13.80
CA GLY A 59 9.34 -8.64 -14.84
C GLY A 59 8.23 -9.58 -14.37
N THR A 60 7.11 -9.62 -15.10
CA THR A 60 6.10 -10.66 -14.88
C THR A 60 5.23 -10.81 -16.11
N SER A 61 4.85 -12.04 -16.43
CA SER A 61 3.83 -12.35 -17.45
C SER A 61 2.42 -12.39 -16.86
N ALA A 62 2.27 -12.08 -15.56
CA ALA A 62 0.96 -12.01 -14.92
C ALA A 62 0.20 -10.78 -15.39
N SER A 63 -1.13 -10.90 -15.53
CA SER A 63 -1.97 -9.76 -15.87
C SER A 63 -1.96 -8.70 -14.76
N PRO A 64 -2.20 -7.41 -15.09
CA PRO A 64 -2.31 -6.34 -14.11
C PRO A 64 -3.32 -6.64 -13.00
N PHE A 65 -4.45 -7.26 -13.37
CA PHE A 65 -5.45 -7.72 -12.42
C PHE A 65 -4.89 -8.73 -11.41
N ALA A 66 -4.14 -9.73 -11.86
CA ALA A 66 -3.57 -10.75 -10.98
C ALA A 66 -2.53 -10.17 -10.02
N VAL A 67 -1.66 -9.29 -10.51
CA VAL A 67 -0.66 -8.60 -9.65
C VAL A 67 -1.35 -7.74 -8.60
N THR A 68 -2.37 -6.99 -9.00
CA THR A 68 -3.15 -6.13 -8.10
C THR A 68 -3.87 -6.95 -7.02
N MET A 69 -4.55 -8.03 -7.40
CA MET A 69 -5.25 -8.91 -6.46
C MET A 69 -4.31 -9.53 -5.43
N VAL A 70 -3.14 -10.00 -5.87
CA VAL A 70 -2.14 -10.59 -4.96
C VAL A 70 -1.55 -9.51 -4.04
N GLY A 71 -1.15 -8.36 -4.60
CA GLY A 71 -0.62 -7.24 -3.83
C GLY A 71 -1.59 -6.76 -2.76
N MET A 72 -2.84 -6.49 -3.13
CA MET A 72 -3.86 -6.07 -2.18
C MET A 72 -4.26 -7.17 -1.20
N GLY A 73 -4.24 -8.43 -1.60
CA GLY A 73 -4.43 -9.57 -0.70
C GLY A 73 -3.38 -9.59 0.42
N PHE A 74 -2.11 -9.33 0.09
CA PHE A 74 -1.05 -9.17 1.09
C PHE A 74 -1.24 -7.92 1.96
N VAL A 75 -1.56 -6.76 1.37
CA VAL A 75 -1.84 -5.52 2.14
C VAL A 75 -2.93 -5.76 3.18
N LEU A 76 -4.06 -6.36 2.78
CA LEU A 76 -5.16 -6.67 3.70
C LEU A 76 -4.76 -7.70 4.76
N PHE A 77 -3.95 -8.69 4.39
CA PHE A 77 -3.41 -9.64 5.36
C PHE A 77 -2.52 -8.95 6.40
N PHE A 78 -1.60 -8.07 5.98
CA PHE A 78 -0.75 -7.31 6.88
C PHE A 78 -1.55 -6.39 7.78
N GLU A 79 -2.52 -5.66 7.21
CA GLU A 79 -3.48 -4.87 7.97
C GLU A 79 -4.13 -5.76 9.04
N LEU A 80 -4.78 -6.86 8.70
CA LEU A 80 -5.47 -7.71 9.69
C LEU A 80 -4.54 -8.24 10.79
N VAL A 81 -3.31 -8.61 10.45
CA VAL A 81 -2.32 -9.11 11.43
C VAL A 81 -1.86 -7.99 12.36
N VAL A 82 -1.54 -6.81 11.83
CA VAL A 82 -0.95 -5.71 12.61
C VAL A 82 -2.02 -4.81 13.24
N PHE A 83 -3.24 -4.79 12.71
CA PHE A 83 -4.37 -3.96 13.17
C PHE A 83 -4.59 -4.11 14.66
N ARG A 84 -4.53 -5.35 15.16
CA ARG A 84 -4.69 -5.65 16.60
C ARG A 84 -3.61 -5.00 17.48
N PHE A 85 -2.40 -4.81 16.97
CA PHE A 85 -1.26 -4.30 17.74
C PHE A 85 -1.08 -2.79 17.62
N LEU A 86 -1.33 -2.24 16.43
CA LEU A 86 -1.18 -0.82 16.16
C LEU A 86 -2.42 -0.01 16.61
N TYR A 87 -3.63 -0.58 16.54
CA TYR A 87 -4.89 0.17 16.71
C TYR A 87 -5.44 0.19 18.15
N SER A 88 -4.66 -0.19 19.15
CA SER A 88 -5.07 -0.16 20.57
C SER A 88 -4.94 1.21 21.26
N GLY A 89 -4.44 2.25 20.57
CA GLY A 89 -4.34 3.63 21.08
C GLY A 89 -5.43 4.58 20.55
N GLU A 90 -5.55 5.79 21.09
CA GLU A 90 -6.51 6.80 20.62
C GLU A 90 -6.25 7.19 19.15
N ARG A 91 -7.12 6.73 18.24
CA ARG A 91 -7.09 7.04 16.81
C ARG A 91 -8.13 8.07 16.41
N TRP A 92 -8.17 9.18 17.14
CA TRP A 92 -9.08 10.31 16.85
C TRP A 92 -8.88 10.91 15.43
N PHE A 93 -7.81 10.54 14.73
CA PHE A 93 -7.42 11.03 13.41
C PHE A 93 -7.63 10.02 12.25
N LEU A 94 -8.07 8.78 12.50
CA LEU A 94 -8.32 7.78 11.45
C LEU A 94 -9.78 7.38 11.42
N ASN A 95 -10.52 7.94 10.47
CA ASN A 95 -11.91 7.62 10.19
C ASN A 95 -11.96 6.55 9.09
N TRP A 96 -13.14 5.93 8.88
CA TRP A 96 -13.34 4.95 7.80
C TRP A 96 -12.92 5.47 6.41
N VAL A 97 -13.11 6.77 6.14
CA VAL A 97 -12.69 7.41 4.89
C VAL A 97 -11.17 7.40 4.72
N ASP A 98 -10.44 7.57 5.81
CA ASP A 98 -8.96 7.59 5.84
C ASP A 98 -8.36 6.20 5.68
N TRP A 99 -9.20 5.17 5.65
CA TRP A 99 -8.81 3.80 5.37
C TRP A 99 -9.25 3.38 3.96
N ILE A 100 -10.50 3.62 3.57
CA ILE A 100 -11.03 3.22 2.25
C ILE A 100 -10.32 3.94 1.11
N LEU A 101 -10.10 5.26 1.24
CA LEU A 101 -9.50 6.02 0.14
C LEU A 101 -8.04 5.64 -0.11
N PRO A 102 -7.17 5.47 0.90
CA PRO A 102 -5.85 4.87 0.71
C PRO A 102 -5.86 3.47 0.09
N ILE A 103 -6.79 2.60 0.50
CA ILE A 103 -6.92 1.27 -0.12
C ILE A 103 -7.28 1.37 -1.61
N PHE A 104 -8.20 2.28 -1.97
CA PHE A 104 -8.54 2.56 -3.36
C PHE A 104 -7.34 3.10 -4.15
N LEU A 105 -6.59 4.06 -3.58
CA LEU A 105 -5.40 4.63 -4.20
C LEU A 105 -4.29 3.60 -4.38
N ALA A 106 -4.03 2.75 -3.39
CA ALA A 106 -3.08 1.65 -3.48
C ALA A 106 -3.47 0.68 -4.61
N THR A 107 -4.74 0.24 -4.62
CA THR A 107 -5.28 -0.70 -5.62
C THR A 107 -5.13 -0.16 -7.04
N THR A 108 -5.58 1.08 -7.27
CA THR A 108 -5.50 1.74 -8.58
C THR A 108 -4.07 2.01 -9.00
N THR A 109 -3.20 2.41 -8.06
CA THR A 109 -1.78 2.65 -8.35
C THR A 109 -1.06 1.37 -8.78
N ILE A 110 -1.24 0.25 -8.06
CA ILE A 110 -0.66 -1.04 -8.46
C ILE A 110 -1.15 -1.43 -9.86
N TYR A 111 -2.45 -1.32 -10.11
CA TYR A 111 -3.04 -1.68 -11.39
C TYR A 111 -2.49 -0.83 -12.55
N VAL A 112 -2.39 0.49 -12.36
CA VAL A 112 -1.86 1.41 -13.37
C VAL A 112 -0.40 1.11 -13.66
N VAL A 113 0.44 0.97 -12.64
CA VAL A 113 1.87 0.64 -12.81
C VAL A 113 2.04 -0.68 -13.54
N ALA A 114 1.24 -1.68 -13.18
CA ALA A 114 1.23 -2.97 -13.86
C ALA A 114 0.75 -2.91 -15.31
N SER A 115 -0.14 -1.98 -15.64
CA SER A 115 -0.68 -1.81 -17.00
C SER A 115 0.26 -1.01 -17.92
N LEU A 116 1.24 -0.31 -17.36
CA LEU A 116 2.24 0.46 -18.10
C LEU A 116 3.49 -0.34 -18.47
N TRP A 117 3.55 -1.61 -18.06
CA TRP A 117 4.68 -2.53 -18.29
C TRP A 117 4.28 -3.66 -19.22
#